data_AF-A0AA42B5U8-F1
#
_entry.id   AF-A0AA42B5U8-F1
#
_cell.length_a   1.000
_cell.length_b   1.000
_cell.length_c   1.000
_cell.angle_alpha   90.00
_cell.angle_beta   90.00
_cell.angle_gamma   90.00
#
_symmetry.space_group_name_H-M   'P 1'
#
loop_
_entity.id
_entity.type
_entity.pdbx_description
1 polymer ?
#
loop_
_entity_poly.entity_id
_entity_poly.type
_entity_poly.pdbx_seq_one_letter_code
_entity_poly.pdbx_strand_id
1 'polypeptide(L)'
;MKKAGPSDQRHSMSISDESLRRFVHFASESCIQELLSASDSTCSSSSSSKGYDNGHRNQQNSNSNDGWNKVHSITHDNGVEISKRRSAGNSFHIFRSRWLLQSVSPEQFMTVANAIDAAKQWDSDLVEAKCIKDLGENLSIISLRYGDGSKPLFKNREFLVYERRETMDDGTLVVAVASLPKEIAAGLYPKRSNAIRGLLLQSGWVVERLEKDSCMVTYVVQLDPAGWLPKFFVNRLNTKLVMIIGKLAQACQINGI
;
A
#
# COMPACT_ATOMS: atom_id res chain seq x y z
N MET A 1 54.65 -11.02 20.72
CA MET A 1 53.40 -10.50 21.32
C MET A 1 52.84 -9.41 20.42
N LYS A 2 51.71 -9.66 19.72
CA LYS A 2 51.02 -8.65 18.91
C LYS A 2 49.90 -8.04 19.75
N LYS A 3 49.92 -6.71 19.93
CA LYS A 3 48.86 -5.97 20.64
C LYS A 3 47.58 -6.01 19.79
N ALA A 4 46.50 -6.49 20.38
CA ALA A 4 45.15 -6.35 19.84
C ALA A 4 44.74 -4.87 19.91
N GLY A 5 44.30 -4.31 18.79
CA GLY A 5 43.69 -2.98 18.73
C GLY A 5 42.31 -2.98 19.40
N PRO A 6 41.79 -1.81 19.81
CA PRO A 6 40.55 -1.72 20.55
C PRO A 6 39.38 -2.19 19.68
N SER A 7 38.58 -3.09 20.24
CA SER A 7 37.32 -3.53 19.65
C SER A 7 36.37 -2.35 19.54
N ASP A 8 35.97 -2.02 18.31
CA ASP A 8 34.95 -1.03 17.97
C ASP A 8 33.58 -1.55 18.44
N GLN A 9 33.30 -1.40 19.75
CA GLN A 9 31.99 -1.65 20.32
C GLN A 9 31.05 -0.55 19.84
N ARG A 10 30.47 -0.74 18.65
CA ARG A 10 29.29 0.02 18.25
C ARG A 10 28.19 -0.32 19.23
N HIS A 11 27.92 0.59 20.16
CA HIS A 11 26.75 0.55 21.01
C HIS A 11 25.51 0.44 20.12
N SER A 12 24.97 -0.78 20.01
CA SER A 12 23.63 -1.01 19.47
C SER A 12 22.67 -0.36 20.45
N MET A 13 22.33 0.91 20.25
CA MET A 13 21.24 1.54 20.98
C MET A 13 19.95 0.75 20.67
N SER A 14 19.49 -0.02 21.65
CA SER A 14 18.18 -0.67 21.59
C SER A 14 17.10 0.40 21.75
N ILE A 15 16.32 0.66 20.72
CA ILE A 15 15.15 1.53 20.79
C ILE A 15 14.08 0.83 21.63
N SER A 16 13.52 1.51 22.62
CA SER A 16 12.43 0.95 23.43
C SER A 16 11.15 0.81 22.61
N ASP A 17 10.28 -0.12 23.01
CA ASP A 17 8.99 -0.38 22.37
C ASP A 17 8.11 0.88 22.35
N GLU A 18 8.15 1.65 23.43
CA GLU A 18 7.41 2.91 23.55
C GLU A 18 7.93 3.98 22.58
N SER A 19 9.26 4.13 22.47
CA SER A 19 9.84 5.06 21.51
C SER A 19 9.54 4.66 20.07
N LEU A 20 9.58 3.35 19.79
CA LEU A 20 9.24 2.80 18.48
C LEU A 20 7.77 3.00 18.14
N ARG A 21 6.86 2.76 19.09
CA ARG A 21 5.42 3.00 18.96
C ARG A 21 5.13 4.47 18.63
N ARG A 22 5.69 5.41 19.42
CA ARG A 22 5.54 6.85 19.16
C ARG A 22 6.08 7.27 17.79
N PHE A 23 7.25 6.74 17.42
CA PHE A 23 7.83 6.99 16.11
C PHE A 23 6.91 6.51 14.99
N VAL A 24 6.46 5.26 15.05
CA VAL A 24 5.60 4.67 14.01
C VAL A 24 4.28 5.44 13.92
N HIS A 25 3.64 5.72 15.05
CA HIS A 25 2.41 6.51 15.09
C HIS A 25 2.61 7.85 14.38
N PHE A 26 3.61 8.64 14.78
CA PHE A 26 3.90 9.92 14.16
C PHE A 26 4.25 9.80 12.67
N ALA A 27 5.11 8.84 12.29
CA ALA A 27 5.55 8.66 10.91
C ALA A 27 4.41 8.22 9.97
N SER A 28 3.42 7.49 10.50
CA SER A 28 2.27 7.01 9.74
C SER A 28 1.21 8.07 9.44
N GLU A 29 1.17 9.20 10.18
CA GLU A 29 0.17 10.26 10.00
C GLU A 29 0.15 10.81 8.57
N SER A 30 1.32 11.12 8.01
CA SER A 30 1.42 11.64 6.64
C SER A 30 0.96 10.60 5.61
N CYS A 31 1.24 9.32 5.85
CA CYS A 31 0.76 8.23 5.01
C CYS A 31 -0.77 8.14 5.04
N ILE A 32 -1.40 8.25 6.21
CA ILE A 32 -2.86 8.25 6.37
C ILE A 32 -3.48 9.44 5.63
N GLN A 33 -2.95 10.65 5.83
CA GLN A 33 -3.45 11.86 5.18
C GLN A 33 -3.37 11.76 3.64
N GLU A 34 -2.26 11.26 3.11
CA GLU A 34 -2.11 11.05 1.67
C GLU A 34 -3.05 9.97 1.12
N LEU A 35 -3.31 8.90 1.90
CA LEU A 35 -4.26 7.86 1.53
C LEU A 35 -5.69 8.42 1.44
N LEU A 36 -6.13 9.15 2.45
CA LEU A 36 -7.45 9.81 2.50
C LEU A 36 -7.58 10.84 1.36
N SER A 37 -6.57 11.67 1.15
CA SER A 37 -6.57 12.64 0.04
C SER A 37 -6.67 11.95 -1.33
N ALA A 38 -6.08 10.77 -1.48
CA ALA A 38 -6.17 9.97 -2.70
C ALA A 38 -7.54 9.32 -2.90
N SER A 39 -8.32 9.07 -1.82
CA SER A 39 -9.70 8.56 -1.88
C SER A 39 -10.74 9.64 -2.14
N ASP A 40 -10.50 10.89 -1.76
CA ASP A 40 -11.49 11.97 -1.89
C ASP A 40 -11.82 12.40 -3.33
N SER A 41 -11.09 11.88 -4.33
CA SER A 41 -11.05 12.49 -5.66
C SER A 41 -12.31 12.35 -6.53
N THR A 42 -13.40 11.68 -6.09
CA THR A 42 -14.69 11.72 -6.81
C THR A 42 -15.88 11.27 -5.95
N CYS A 43 -16.48 12.20 -5.20
CA CYS A 43 -17.89 12.15 -4.76
C CYS A 43 -18.62 13.38 -5.31
N SER A 44 -18.81 13.45 -6.63
CA SER A 44 -19.60 14.53 -7.27
C SER A 44 -20.46 14.06 -8.44
N SER A 45 -20.74 12.76 -8.56
CA SER A 45 -21.59 12.22 -9.63
C SER A 45 -22.73 11.32 -9.15
N SER A 46 -23.19 11.51 -7.91
CA SER A 46 -24.40 10.86 -7.40
C SER A 46 -25.23 11.80 -6.51
N SER A 47 -25.62 12.95 -7.06
CA SER A 47 -26.81 13.66 -6.61
C SER A 47 -27.58 14.12 -7.85
N SER A 48 -28.59 13.33 -8.17
CA SER A 48 -29.59 13.58 -9.20
C SER A 48 -30.24 14.95 -9.01
N SER A 49 -29.95 15.90 -9.90
CA SER A 49 -30.88 16.96 -10.22
C SER A 49 -31.18 16.88 -11.71
N LYS A 50 -32.40 16.43 -12.04
CA LYS A 50 -32.91 16.35 -13.40
C LYS A 50 -33.12 17.77 -13.94
N GLY A 51 -32.12 18.30 -14.65
CA GLY A 51 -32.27 19.43 -15.57
C GLY A 51 -32.30 18.88 -17.00
N TYR A 52 -33.43 19.05 -17.69
CA TYR A 52 -33.50 18.90 -19.14
C TYR A 52 -32.64 19.98 -19.78
N ASP A 53 -31.64 19.62 -20.57
CA ASP A 53 -31.13 20.54 -21.60
C ASP A 53 -30.56 19.79 -22.82
N ASN A 54 -30.84 20.37 -23.98
CA ASN A 54 -30.61 19.80 -25.31
C ASN A 54 -29.23 20.19 -25.85
N GLY A 55 -28.55 19.26 -26.52
CA GLY A 55 -27.69 19.56 -27.67
C GLY A 55 -26.18 19.67 -27.42
N HIS A 56 -25.45 19.08 -28.38
CA HIS A 56 -24.01 19.15 -28.65
C HIS A 56 -23.05 18.24 -27.86
N ARG A 57 -22.76 17.09 -28.50
CA ARG A 57 -21.57 16.26 -28.29
C ARG A 57 -20.31 17.10 -28.46
N ASN A 58 -19.61 17.35 -27.35
CA ASN A 58 -18.17 17.48 -27.33
C ASN A 58 -17.63 16.55 -26.25
N GLN A 59 -16.74 15.65 -26.67
CA GLN A 59 -16.06 14.68 -25.82
C GLN A 59 -15.05 15.43 -24.94
N GLN A 60 -15.53 16.09 -23.89
CA GLN A 60 -14.68 16.76 -22.91
C GLN A 60 -14.07 15.71 -21.97
N ASN A 61 -12.77 15.50 -22.18
CA ASN A 61 -11.89 14.79 -21.27
C ASN A 61 -11.86 15.58 -19.95
N SER A 62 -12.61 15.14 -18.95
CA SER A 62 -12.65 15.76 -17.63
C SER A 62 -11.32 15.50 -16.92
N ASN A 63 -10.34 16.37 -17.14
CA ASN A 63 -9.13 16.43 -16.33
C ASN A 63 -9.53 16.90 -14.93
N SER A 64 -9.66 15.96 -13.99
CA SER A 64 -9.64 16.29 -12.57
C SER A 64 -8.31 16.98 -12.27
N ASN A 65 -8.36 18.16 -11.65
CA ASN A 65 -7.18 18.95 -11.25
C ASN A 65 -6.44 18.34 -10.02
N ASP A 66 -6.64 17.05 -9.73
CA ASP A 66 -6.11 16.34 -8.57
C ASP A 66 -4.66 15.84 -8.75
N GLY A 67 -4.06 16.11 -9.92
CA GLY A 67 -2.69 15.70 -10.26
C GLY A 67 -2.55 14.21 -10.60
N TRP A 68 -3.63 13.44 -10.55
CA TRP A 68 -3.65 12.02 -10.90
C TRP A 68 -3.90 11.85 -12.41
N ASN A 69 -2.94 11.24 -13.09
CA ASN A 69 -3.04 10.95 -14.52
C ASN A 69 -3.60 9.53 -14.69
N LYS A 70 -4.78 9.39 -15.31
CA LYS A 70 -5.38 8.07 -15.58
C LYS A 70 -4.48 7.26 -16.51
N VAL A 71 -4.19 6.03 -16.11
CA VAL A 71 -3.35 5.07 -16.85
C VAL A 71 -4.22 3.99 -17.49
N HIS A 72 -5.27 3.57 -16.79
CA HIS A 72 -6.16 2.52 -17.23
C HIS A 72 -7.53 2.67 -16.56
N SER A 73 -8.61 2.38 -17.28
CA SER A 73 -9.95 2.28 -16.72
C SER A 73 -10.65 1.10 -17.37
N ILE A 74 -11.20 0.19 -16.56
CA ILE A 74 -12.10 -0.88 -17.00
C ILE A 74 -13.45 -0.59 -16.38
N THR A 75 -14.38 -0.10 -17.19
CA THR A 75 -15.74 0.27 -16.78
C THR A 75 -16.77 -0.84 -16.97
N HIS A 76 -16.42 -1.93 -17.67
CA HIS A 76 -17.30 -3.09 -17.76
C HIS A 76 -17.17 -3.92 -16.46
N ASP A 77 -18.22 -3.83 -15.65
CA ASP A 77 -18.64 -4.70 -14.56
C ASP A 77 -18.05 -4.47 -13.14
N ASN A 78 -16.79 -4.05 -12.96
CA ASN A 78 -16.21 -3.85 -11.60
C ASN A 78 -15.60 -2.47 -11.32
N GLY A 79 -15.79 -1.49 -12.23
CA GLY A 79 -15.41 -0.09 -12.00
C GLY A 79 -13.98 0.12 -11.51
N VAL A 80 -12.98 -0.34 -12.28
CA VAL A 80 -11.58 -0.21 -11.92
C VAL A 80 -11.00 1.05 -12.55
N GLU A 81 -10.46 1.94 -11.72
CA GLU A 81 -9.65 3.07 -12.17
C GLU A 81 -8.22 2.90 -11.68
N ILE A 82 -7.25 3.02 -12.58
CA ILE A 82 -5.83 3.12 -12.24
C ILE A 82 -5.31 4.47 -12.69
N SER A 83 -4.71 5.20 -11.76
CA SER A 83 -4.05 6.47 -12.03
C SER A 83 -2.65 6.50 -11.43
N LYS A 84 -1.85 7.46 -11.90
CA LYS A 84 -0.50 7.71 -11.38
C LYS A 84 -0.24 9.19 -11.22
N ARG A 85 0.52 9.53 -10.19
CA ARG A 85 0.97 10.89 -9.90
C ARG A 85 2.49 10.90 -9.78
N ARG A 86 3.14 11.98 -10.21
CA ARG A 86 4.58 12.16 -9.91
C ARG A 86 4.70 12.61 -8.46
N SER A 87 5.60 11.98 -7.71
CA SER A 87 5.92 12.42 -6.36
C SER A 87 6.80 13.67 -6.43
N ALA A 88 6.48 14.70 -5.65
CA ALA A 88 7.32 15.89 -5.55
C ALA A 88 8.66 15.50 -4.90
N GLY A 89 9.78 15.81 -5.55
CA GLY A 89 11.12 15.53 -5.01
C GLY A 89 11.63 14.09 -5.19
N ASN A 90 10.87 13.19 -5.83
CA ASN A 90 11.33 11.83 -6.13
C ASN A 90 11.08 11.42 -7.58
N SER A 91 11.94 10.55 -8.11
CA SER A 91 11.85 10.05 -9.50
C SER A 91 10.80 8.93 -9.68
N PHE A 92 10.23 8.43 -8.58
CA PHE A 92 9.24 7.35 -8.59
C PHE A 92 7.81 7.87 -8.61
N HIS A 93 6.98 7.24 -9.43
CA HIS A 93 5.55 7.55 -9.49
C HIS A 93 4.82 6.90 -8.31
N ILE A 94 3.80 7.61 -7.83
CA ILE A 94 2.77 7.09 -6.93
C ILE A 94 1.68 6.52 -7.83
N PHE A 95 1.21 5.31 -7.53
CA PHE A 95 0.10 4.68 -8.23
C PHE A 95 -1.10 4.59 -7.31
N ARG A 96 -2.28 4.77 -7.89
CA ARG A 96 -3.57 4.60 -7.22
C ARG A 96 -4.41 3.65 -8.05
N SER A 97 -5.09 2.73 -7.38
CA SER A 97 -6.24 2.03 -7.95
C SER A 97 -7.47 2.23 -7.11
N ARG A 98 -8.61 2.42 -7.75
CA ARG A 98 -9.93 2.46 -7.11
C ARG A 98 -10.76 1.31 -7.66
N TRP A 99 -11.39 0.57 -6.77
CA TRP A 99 -12.19 -0.60 -7.09
C TRP A 99 -13.53 -0.53 -6.38
N LEU A 100 -14.61 -0.66 -7.15
CA LEU A 100 -15.93 -0.92 -6.61
C LEU A 100 -16.07 -2.42 -6.39
N LEU A 101 -16.18 -2.85 -5.12
CA LEU A 101 -16.43 -4.24 -4.77
C LEU A 101 -17.90 -4.40 -4.38
N GLN A 102 -18.67 -5.06 -5.24
CA GLN A 102 -20.08 -5.35 -4.99
C GLN A 102 -20.21 -6.58 -4.09
N SER A 103 -21.14 -6.53 -3.13
CA SER A 103 -21.42 -7.62 -2.19
C SER A 103 -20.18 -8.08 -1.40
N VAL A 104 -19.31 -7.13 -1.08
CA VAL A 104 -18.18 -7.29 -0.15
C VAL A 104 -18.20 -6.09 0.79
N SER A 105 -18.44 -6.33 2.07
CA SER A 105 -18.41 -5.29 3.10
C SER A 105 -16.97 -4.84 3.38
N PRO A 106 -16.77 -3.63 3.95
CA PRO A 106 -15.46 -3.19 4.42
C PRO A 106 -14.80 -4.20 5.36
N GLU A 107 -15.55 -4.81 6.27
CA GLU A 107 -15.04 -5.78 7.26
C GLU A 107 -14.58 -7.09 6.62
N GLN A 108 -15.34 -7.60 5.65
CA GLN A 108 -14.99 -8.79 4.88
C GLN A 108 -13.68 -8.54 4.11
N PHE A 109 -13.59 -7.42 3.40
CA PHE A 109 -12.36 -7.04 2.70
C PHE A 109 -11.17 -6.95 3.66
N MET A 110 -11.35 -6.29 4.80
CA MET A 110 -10.29 -6.09 5.78
C MET A 110 -9.83 -7.39 6.44
N THR A 111 -10.73 -8.35 6.63
CA THR A 111 -10.37 -9.68 7.15
C THR A 111 -9.40 -10.38 6.21
N VAL A 112 -9.63 -10.31 4.89
CA VAL A 112 -8.74 -10.91 3.88
C VAL A 112 -7.45 -10.11 3.70
N ALA A 113 -7.54 -8.77 3.66
CA ALA A 113 -6.40 -7.89 3.42
C ALA A 113 -5.40 -7.88 4.58
N ASN A 114 -5.88 -7.94 5.83
CA ASN A 114 -5.05 -7.92 7.03
C ASN A 114 -4.51 -9.30 7.44
N ALA A 115 -5.02 -10.38 6.86
CA ALA A 115 -4.58 -11.73 7.18
C ALA A 115 -3.17 -11.96 6.61
N ILE A 116 -2.14 -11.67 7.41
CA ILE A 116 -0.72 -11.86 7.09
C ILE A 116 -0.46 -13.30 6.58
N ASP A 117 -1.09 -14.30 7.20
CA ASP A 117 -0.96 -15.71 6.79
C ASP A 117 -1.66 -16.02 5.45
N ALA A 118 -2.71 -15.26 5.12
CA ALA A 118 -3.40 -15.36 3.84
C ALA A 118 -2.75 -14.48 2.75
N ALA A 119 -1.78 -13.62 3.09
CA ALA A 119 -1.14 -12.72 2.14
C ALA A 119 -0.51 -13.47 0.95
N LYS A 120 -0.01 -14.70 1.18
CA LYS A 120 0.52 -15.58 0.12
C LYS A 120 -0.54 -16.09 -0.86
N GLN A 121 -1.81 -16.13 -0.44
CA GLN A 121 -2.91 -16.62 -1.28
C GLN A 121 -3.21 -15.64 -2.42
N TRP A 122 -3.12 -14.34 -2.15
CA TRP A 122 -3.37 -13.31 -3.15
C TRP A 122 -2.07 -12.70 -3.73
N ASP A 123 -0.94 -12.73 -3.02
CA ASP A 123 0.36 -12.39 -3.58
C ASP A 123 1.25 -13.61 -3.81
N SER A 124 1.20 -14.15 -5.04
CA SER A 124 2.01 -15.28 -5.48
C SER A 124 3.53 -15.00 -5.47
N ASP A 125 3.95 -13.73 -5.47
CA ASP A 125 5.37 -13.38 -5.42
C ASP A 125 5.91 -13.39 -3.97
N LEU A 126 5.03 -13.32 -2.97
CA LEU A 126 5.36 -13.26 -1.55
C LEU A 126 5.62 -14.67 -1.00
N VAL A 127 6.85 -14.91 -0.51
CA VAL A 127 7.24 -16.23 0.05
C VAL A 127 7.08 -16.31 1.56
N GLU A 128 7.10 -15.17 2.25
CA GLU A 128 6.94 -15.08 3.70
C GLU A 128 6.41 -13.69 4.07
N ALA A 129 5.39 -13.65 4.92
CA ALA A 129 5.01 -12.47 5.68
C ALA A 129 5.01 -12.86 7.15
N LYS A 130 5.62 -12.02 7.99
CA LYS A 130 5.79 -12.31 9.41
C LYS A 130 5.60 -11.03 10.22
N CYS A 131 4.69 -11.06 11.18
CA CYS A 131 4.64 -10.04 12.22
C CYS A 131 5.92 -10.17 13.08
N ILE A 132 6.78 -9.15 13.01
CA ILE A 132 8.01 -9.04 13.79
C ILE A 132 7.71 -8.51 15.17
N LYS A 133 6.77 -7.55 15.26
CA LYS A 133 6.41 -6.91 16.52
C LYS A 133 5.00 -6.36 16.47
N ASP A 134 4.21 -6.66 17.50
CA ASP A 134 2.98 -5.95 17.81
C ASP A 134 3.32 -4.79 18.75
N LEU A 135 2.96 -3.56 18.37
CA LEU A 135 3.22 -2.36 19.15
C LEU A 135 1.99 -1.90 19.94
N GLY A 136 0.87 -2.65 19.87
CA GLY A 136 -0.41 -2.27 20.43
C GLY A 136 -1.11 -1.19 19.61
N GLU A 137 -2.35 -0.86 19.96
CA GLU A 137 -3.11 0.26 19.36
C GLU A 137 -3.16 0.21 17.81
N ASN A 138 -3.39 -0.98 17.24
CA ASN A 138 -3.43 -1.19 15.79
C ASN A 138 -2.12 -0.91 15.04
N LEU A 139 -0.99 -0.91 15.75
CA LEU A 139 0.34 -0.72 15.20
C LEU A 139 1.11 -2.05 15.18
N SER A 140 1.73 -2.38 14.05
CA SER A 140 2.58 -3.55 13.94
C SER A 140 3.80 -3.32 13.04
N ILE A 141 4.82 -4.15 13.20
CA ILE A 141 5.98 -4.23 12.34
C ILE A 141 5.97 -5.59 11.66
N ILE A 142 6.02 -5.59 10.33
CA ILE A 142 5.88 -6.77 9.49
C ILE A 142 7.11 -6.89 8.60
N SER A 143 7.65 -8.11 8.48
CA SER A 143 8.62 -8.47 7.45
C SER A 143 7.91 -9.15 6.30
N LEU A 144 8.12 -8.64 5.09
CA LEU A 144 7.64 -9.20 3.83
C LEU A 144 8.84 -9.63 3.00
N ARG A 145 8.89 -10.90 2.61
CA ARG A 145 9.97 -11.47 1.81
C ARG A 145 9.45 -12.05 0.52
N TYR A 146 10.20 -11.78 -0.54
CA TYR A 146 9.98 -12.22 -1.90
C TYR A 146 11.17 -13.08 -2.33
N GLY A 147 10.88 -14.19 -3.02
CA GLY A 147 11.88 -15.20 -3.36
C GLY A 147 12.57 -14.98 -4.71
N ASP A 148 13.39 -15.96 -5.09
CA ASP A 148 14.11 -15.97 -6.37
C ASP A 148 13.19 -16.06 -7.59
N GLY A 149 12.02 -16.70 -7.42
CA GLY A 149 11.00 -16.87 -8.44
C GLY A 149 10.07 -15.66 -8.61
N SER A 150 10.20 -14.65 -7.75
CA SER A 150 9.34 -13.45 -7.82
C SER A 150 9.67 -12.60 -9.03
N LYS A 151 8.71 -11.76 -9.46
CA LYS A 151 8.92 -10.77 -10.53
C LYS A 151 10.20 -9.93 -10.32
N PRO A 152 10.83 -9.39 -11.38
CA PRO A 152 12.10 -8.66 -11.28
C PRO A 152 12.14 -7.52 -10.25
N LEU A 153 11.00 -6.87 -9.97
CA LEU A 153 10.89 -5.81 -8.97
C LEU A 153 10.98 -6.32 -7.52
N PHE A 154 10.62 -7.58 -7.29
CA PHE A 154 10.54 -8.20 -5.97
C PHE A 154 11.57 -9.30 -5.76
N LYS A 155 12.22 -9.76 -6.83
CA LYS A 155 13.20 -10.85 -6.77
C LYS A 155 14.24 -10.61 -5.67
N ASN A 156 14.31 -11.56 -4.73
CA ASN A 156 15.20 -11.54 -3.58
C ASN A 156 15.09 -10.29 -2.71
N ARG A 157 13.90 -9.73 -2.57
CA ARG A 157 13.68 -8.55 -1.73
C ARG A 157 13.01 -8.85 -0.41
N GLU A 158 13.42 -8.07 0.58
CA GLU A 158 12.78 -8.01 1.87
C GLU A 158 12.36 -6.57 2.15
N PHE A 159 11.16 -6.39 2.69
CA PHE A 159 10.66 -5.12 3.19
C PHE A 159 10.37 -5.29 4.67
N LEU A 160 10.89 -4.37 5.48
CA LEU A 160 10.54 -4.28 6.89
C LEU A 160 9.67 -3.04 7.06
N VAL A 161 8.37 -3.27 7.21
CA VAL A 161 7.36 -2.22 7.19
C VAL A 161 6.73 -2.07 8.57
N TYR A 162 6.32 -0.86 8.89
CA TYR A 162 5.30 -0.63 9.90
C TYR A 162 3.93 -0.59 9.22
N GLU A 163 2.92 -1.02 9.94
CA GLU A 163 1.51 -0.94 9.56
C GLU A 163 0.75 -0.26 10.69
N ARG A 164 -0.13 0.68 10.32
CA ARG A 164 -1.12 1.29 11.21
C ARG A 164 -2.51 1.12 10.63
N ARG A 165 -3.46 0.70 11.46
CA ARG A 165 -4.87 0.61 11.10
C ARG A 165 -5.67 1.65 11.88
N GLU A 166 -6.51 2.39 11.18
CA GLU A 166 -7.35 3.44 11.73
C GLU A 166 -8.79 3.28 11.21
N THR A 167 -9.74 3.63 12.08
CA THR A 167 -11.15 3.75 11.71
C THR A 167 -11.54 5.21 11.91
N MET A 168 -11.95 5.86 10.82
CA MET A 168 -12.40 7.26 10.84
C MET A 168 -13.79 7.38 11.47
N ASP A 169 -14.18 8.60 11.85
CA ASP A 169 -15.47 8.88 12.50
C ASP A 169 -16.68 8.47 11.65
N ASP A 170 -16.55 8.49 10.32
CA ASP A 170 -17.58 8.07 9.37
C ASP A 170 -17.60 6.55 9.11
N GLY A 171 -16.74 5.79 9.78
CA GLY A 171 -16.58 4.34 9.62
C GLY A 171 -15.64 3.93 8.49
N THR A 172 -15.00 4.86 7.80
CA THR A 172 -13.97 4.56 6.79
C THR A 172 -12.77 3.87 7.43
N LEU A 173 -12.35 2.75 6.85
CA LEU A 173 -11.21 1.97 7.36
C LEU A 173 -9.95 2.32 6.56
N VAL A 174 -8.85 2.61 7.25
CA VAL A 174 -7.57 2.98 6.63
C VAL A 174 -6.46 2.08 7.16
N VAL A 175 -5.62 1.58 6.25
CA VAL A 175 -4.38 0.89 6.60
C VAL A 175 -3.22 1.57 5.92
N ALA A 176 -2.31 2.10 6.70
CA ALA A 176 -1.10 2.78 6.27
C ALA A 176 0.12 1.89 6.46
N VAL A 177 0.94 1.72 5.41
CA VAL A 177 2.11 0.83 5.39
C VAL A 177 3.34 1.56 4.85
N ALA A 178 4.27 1.85 5.76
CA ALA A 178 5.59 2.48 5.58
C ALA A 178 6.78 1.53 5.74
N SER A 179 7.89 1.67 5.02
CA SER A 179 9.16 1.06 5.48
C SER A 179 9.73 1.78 6.71
N LEU A 180 10.31 1.02 7.63
CA LEU A 180 11.10 1.59 8.71
C LEU A 180 12.39 2.26 8.17
N PRO A 181 12.86 3.34 8.81
CA PRO A 181 14.18 3.89 8.53
C PRO A 181 15.26 2.82 8.63
N LYS A 182 16.28 2.92 7.77
CA LYS A 182 17.31 1.90 7.60
C LYS A 182 18.00 1.53 8.92
N GLU A 183 18.25 2.51 9.77
CA GLU A 183 18.94 2.38 11.05
C GLU A 183 18.07 1.61 12.06
N ILE A 184 16.78 1.97 12.17
CA ILE A 184 15.80 1.29 13.01
C ILE A 184 15.61 -0.16 12.52
N ALA A 185 15.46 -0.33 11.21
CA ALA A 185 15.29 -1.63 10.58
C ALA A 185 16.51 -2.54 10.79
N ALA A 186 17.73 -2.01 10.75
CA ALA A 186 18.95 -2.78 10.98
C ALA A 186 19.08 -3.23 12.44
N GLY A 187 18.67 -2.39 13.39
CA GLY A 187 18.66 -2.75 14.82
C GLY A 187 17.60 -3.78 15.19
N LEU A 188 16.40 -3.71 14.60
CA LEU A 188 15.30 -4.63 14.89
C LEU A 188 15.39 -5.95 14.13
N TYR A 189 15.78 -5.90 12.87
CA TYR A 189 15.80 -7.08 11.99
C TYR A 189 17.01 -7.00 11.05
N PRO A 190 18.19 -7.48 11.48
CA PRO A 190 19.40 -7.46 10.66
C PRO A 190 19.19 -8.14 9.32
N LYS A 191 19.81 -7.59 8.28
CA LYS A 191 19.67 -8.06 6.91
C LYS A 191 20.25 -9.48 6.76
N ARG A 192 19.45 -10.42 6.25
CA ARG A 192 19.93 -11.76 5.87
C ARG A 192 20.89 -11.65 4.66
N SER A 193 21.93 -12.49 4.61
CA SER A 193 23.10 -12.31 3.73
C SER A 193 22.83 -12.22 2.22
N ASN A 194 21.63 -12.57 1.75
CA ASN A 194 21.33 -12.74 0.32
C ASN A 194 20.13 -11.92 -0.18
N ALA A 195 19.37 -11.27 0.71
CA ALA A 195 18.21 -10.46 0.31
C ALA A 195 18.62 -9.01 0.03
N ILE A 196 17.94 -8.27 -0.83
CA ILE A 196 18.05 -6.81 -0.97
C ILE A 196 16.94 -6.18 -0.14
N ARG A 197 17.27 -5.28 0.79
CA ARG A 197 16.24 -4.56 1.55
C ARG A 197 15.68 -3.47 0.66
N GLY A 198 14.42 -3.63 0.26
CA GLY A 198 13.69 -2.64 -0.52
C GLY A 198 13.18 -1.50 0.36
N LEU A 199 12.71 -0.43 -0.28
CA LEU A 199 12.15 0.73 0.39
C LEU A 199 10.73 1.01 -0.13
N LEU A 200 9.74 0.68 0.70
CA LEU A 200 8.35 1.07 0.49
C LEU A 200 8.16 2.45 1.09
N LEU A 201 8.03 3.46 0.24
CA LEU A 201 7.89 4.85 0.66
C LEU A 201 6.50 5.09 1.25
N GLN A 202 5.50 4.53 0.60
CA GLN A 202 4.11 4.59 1.04
C GLN A 202 3.33 3.44 0.42
N SER A 203 2.43 2.85 1.17
CA SER A 203 1.41 1.96 0.66
C SER A 203 0.22 1.97 1.60
N GLY A 204 -0.94 1.56 1.11
CA GLY A 204 -2.09 1.39 1.98
C GLY A 204 -3.39 1.40 1.23
N TRP A 205 -4.46 1.09 1.96
CA TRP A 205 -5.81 1.14 1.42
C TRP A 205 -6.73 1.97 2.30
N VAL A 206 -7.66 2.67 1.64
CA VAL A 206 -8.85 3.28 2.21
C VAL A 206 -10.05 2.46 1.75
N VAL A 207 -10.90 2.06 2.68
CA VAL A 207 -12.07 1.22 2.43
C VAL A 207 -13.30 1.98 2.91
N GLU A 208 -14.07 2.47 1.95
CA GLU A 208 -15.27 3.27 2.18
C GLU A 208 -16.50 2.37 2.03
N ARG A 209 -17.42 2.42 3.00
CA ARG A 209 -18.68 1.68 2.93
C ARG A 209 -19.58 2.26 1.85
N LEU A 210 -20.23 1.38 1.09
CA LEU A 210 -21.31 1.71 0.16
C LEU A 210 -22.59 0.95 0.53
N GLU A 211 -23.68 1.23 -0.19
CA GLU A 211 -24.95 0.51 -0.03
C GLU A 211 -24.82 -0.98 -0.39
N LYS A 212 -25.78 -1.79 0.10
CA LYS A 212 -25.91 -3.23 -0.24
C LYS A 212 -24.64 -4.03 0.03
N ASP A 213 -24.05 -3.85 1.21
CA ASP A 213 -22.82 -4.54 1.64
C ASP A 213 -21.71 -4.47 0.59
N SER A 214 -21.55 -3.31 -0.02
CA SER A 214 -20.49 -3.06 -1.00
C SER A 214 -19.48 -2.07 -0.43
N CYS A 215 -18.28 -2.00 -1.01
CA CYS A 215 -17.28 -1.02 -0.63
C CYS A 215 -16.51 -0.45 -1.82
N MET A 216 -16.03 0.78 -1.66
CA MET A 216 -15.01 1.38 -2.52
C MET A 216 -13.66 1.16 -1.86
N VAL A 217 -12.74 0.52 -2.57
CA VAL A 217 -11.36 0.32 -2.11
C VAL A 217 -10.43 1.19 -2.94
N THR A 218 -9.79 2.15 -2.28
CA THR A 218 -8.70 2.94 -2.86
C THR A 218 -7.36 2.41 -2.33
N TYR A 219 -6.54 1.82 -3.19
CA TYR A 219 -5.18 1.39 -2.85
C TYR A 219 -4.16 2.33 -3.48
N VAL A 220 -3.21 2.79 -2.67
CA VAL A 220 -2.10 3.65 -3.10
C VAL A 220 -0.80 2.93 -2.82
N VAL A 221 0.16 3.05 -3.73
CA VAL A 221 1.51 2.52 -3.53
C VAL A 221 2.56 3.38 -4.21
N GLN A 222 3.65 3.60 -3.47
CA GLN A 222 4.89 4.19 -3.95
C GLN A 222 6.06 3.34 -3.44
N LEU A 223 6.73 2.68 -4.39
CA LEU A 223 7.85 1.80 -4.11
C LEU A 223 9.12 2.37 -4.73
N ASP A 224 10.17 2.50 -3.93
CA ASP A 224 11.53 2.61 -4.45
C ASP A 224 12.07 1.18 -4.60
N PRO A 225 12.44 0.77 -5.83
CA PRO A 225 13.04 -0.52 -5.99
C PRO A 225 14.30 -0.69 -5.13
N ALA A 226 15.13 0.30 -4.83
CA ALA A 226 16.44 0.09 -4.23
C ALA A 226 17.28 -0.89 -5.08
N GLY A 227 17.84 -0.36 -6.17
CA GLY A 227 18.68 -1.09 -7.12
C GLY A 227 18.55 -0.56 -8.54
N TRP A 228 19.36 -1.09 -9.46
CA TRP A 228 19.29 -0.74 -10.87
C TRP A 228 18.17 -1.53 -11.56
N LEU A 229 17.08 -0.85 -11.89
CA LEU A 229 16.04 -1.38 -12.77
C LEU A 229 15.78 -0.37 -13.91
N PRO A 230 15.72 -0.81 -15.17
CA PRO A 230 15.35 0.07 -16.27
C PRO A 230 13.95 0.68 -16.04
N LYS A 231 13.80 1.98 -16.33
CA LYS A 231 12.56 2.74 -16.06
C LYS A 231 11.30 2.12 -16.65
N PHE A 232 11.40 1.44 -17.80
CA PHE A 232 10.25 0.79 -18.44
C PHE A 232 9.71 -0.40 -17.62
N PHE A 233 10.58 -1.16 -16.97
CA PHE A 233 10.18 -2.28 -16.10
C PHE A 233 9.51 -1.77 -14.83
N VAL A 234 10.03 -0.68 -14.24
CA VAL A 234 9.44 -0.04 -13.06
C VAL A 234 7.99 0.37 -13.35
N ASN A 235 7.74 1.04 -14.49
CA ASN A 235 6.40 1.47 -14.85
C ASN A 235 5.42 0.29 -15.09
N ARG A 236 5.86 -0.78 -15.78
CA ARG A 236 5.00 -1.95 -16.07
C ARG A 236 4.75 -2.84 -14.85
N LEU A 237 5.71 -2.94 -13.94
CA LEU A 237 5.59 -3.73 -12.71
C LEU A 237 4.74 -2.99 -11.67
N ASN A 238 4.79 -1.66 -11.63
CA ASN A 238 4.00 -0.88 -10.69
C ASN A 238 2.49 -0.85 -11.04
N THR A 239 2.09 -0.91 -12.31
CA THR A 239 0.67 -1.11 -12.67
C THR A 239 0.14 -2.46 -12.18
N LYS A 240 0.98 -3.50 -12.10
CA LYS A 240 0.57 -4.80 -11.56
C LYS A 240 0.40 -4.79 -10.03
N LEU A 241 1.10 -3.89 -9.32
CA LEU A 241 0.96 -3.76 -7.87
C LEU A 241 -0.44 -3.30 -7.48
N VAL A 242 -0.98 -2.34 -8.22
CA VAL A 242 -2.31 -1.80 -7.97
C VAL A 242 -3.46 -2.69 -8.49
N MET A 243 -3.14 -3.82 -9.13
CA MET A 243 -4.13 -4.84 -9.50
C MET A 243 -4.38 -5.86 -8.38
N ILE A 244 -3.69 -5.74 -7.25
CA ILE A 244 -3.79 -6.70 -6.15
C ILE A 244 -5.20 -6.75 -5.53
N ILE A 245 -5.93 -5.64 -5.57
CA ILE A 245 -7.33 -5.60 -5.13
C ILE A 245 -8.19 -6.60 -5.91
N GLY A 246 -7.96 -6.77 -7.21
CA GLY A 246 -8.73 -7.75 -7.99
C GLY A 246 -8.55 -9.19 -7.49
N LYS A 247 -7.36 -9.53 -7.00
CA LYS A 247 -7.10 -10.84 -6.38
C LYS A 247 -7.70 -10.95 -4.98
N LEU A 248 -7.63 -9.87 -4.19
CA LEU A 248 -8.26 -9.78 -2.87
C LEU A 248 -9.78 -9.94 -2.98
N ALA A 249 -10.41 -9.26 -3.95
CA ALA A 249 -11.84 -9.36 -4.21
C ALA A 249 -12.26 -10.79 -4.58
N GLN A 250 -11.50 -11.46 -5.45
CA GLN A 250 -11.71 -12.87 -5.76
C GLN A 250 -11.58 -13.76 -4.51
N ALA A 251 -10.58 -13.51 -3.66
CA ALA A 251 -10.41 -14.25 -2.41
C ALA A 251 -11.58 -14.03 -1.43
N CYS A 252 -12.13 -12.82 -1.36
CA CYS A 252 -13.34 -12.55 -0.57
C CYS A 252 -14.54 -13.37 -1.07
N GLN A 253 -14.74 -13.42 -2.39
CA GLN A 253 -15.84 -14.15 -3.02
C GLN A 253 -15.71 -15.68 -2.89
N ILE A 254 -14.48 -16.22 -2.99
CA ILE A 254 -14.21 -17.65 -2.88
C ILE A 254 -14.37 -18.14 -1.43
N ASN A 255 -13.92 -17.35 -0.46
CA ASN A 255 -13.90 -17.77 0.94
C ASN A 255 -15.25 -17.66 1.66
N GLY A 256 -16.28 -17.10 1.01
CA GLY A 256 -17.67 -17.12 1.50
C GLY A 256 -17.83 -16.67 2.95
N ILE A 257 -17.04 -15.67 3.36
CA ILE A 257 -17.25 -14.95 4.63
C ILE A 257 -18.28 -13.86 4.37
#